data_AF-A0A532B0G8-F1
#
_entry.id   AF-A0A532B0G8-F1
#
_cell.length_a   1.000
_cell.length_b   1.000
_cell.length_c   1.000
_cell.angle_alpha   90.00
_cell.angle_beta   90.00
_cell.angle_gamma   90.00
#
_symmetry.space_group_name_H-M   'P 1'
#
loop_
_entity.id
_entity.type
_entity.pdbx_description
1 polymer ?
#
loop_
_entity_poly.entity_id
_entity_poly.type
_entity_poly.pdbx_seq_one_letter_code
_entity_poly.pdbx_strand_id
1 'polypeptide(L)'
;KKAVAALQVLYDRNTKFLRDSFAALAAGGDNNKRYRAFYPEIGVTTSSFTQIDSRQAYGHMPTPGHFSTTVTQPALFESYLTEQLRLIMRNHGVPVTVSESTTPIPLHFAFLEGTHVDGTAAERIKRPIRDLFDVPDLDGTDDQIANGTFEVALGEARPLAPFTAQRIDYSLHRMSHYTATSPQHFQNFVLFTNYQFYIDEFVARAHE
;
A
#
# COMPACT_ATOMS: atom_id res chain seq x y z
N LYS A 1 -6.63 -16.13 2.07
CA LYS A 1 -5.52 -16.58 2.97
C LYS A 1 -4.22 -16.87 2.23
N LYS A 2 -4.13 -17.88 1.34
CA LYS A 2 -2.87 -18.15 0.59
C LYS A 2 -2.33 -16.93 -0.18
N ALA A 3 -3.20 -16.20 -0.88
CA ALA A 3 -2.82 -14.97 -1.59
C ALA A 3 -2.25 -13.91 -0.64
N VAL A 4 -2.89 -13.67 0.51
CA VAL A 4 -2.42 -12.68 1.50
C VAL A 4 -1.07 -13.06 2.10
N ALA A 5 -0.86 -14.34 2.40
CA ALA A 5 0.45 -14.82 2.85
C ALA A 5 1.54 -14.61 1.77
N ALA A 6 1.22 -14.83 0.49
CA ALA A 6 2.16 -14.57 -0.61
C ALA A 6 2.49 -13.06 -0.73
N LEU A 7 1.50 -12.18 -0.55
CA LEU A 7 1.72 -10.73 -0.52
C LEU A 7 2.65 -10.32 0.62
N GLN A 8 2.43 -10.85 1.83
CA GLN A 8 3.30 -10.63 2.99
C GLN A 8 4.73 -11.07 2.70
N VAL A 9 4.93 -12.28 2.19
CA VAL A 9 6.27 -12.79 1.84
C VAL A 9 6.97 -11.91 0.80
N LEU A 10 6.30 -11.51 -0.28
CA LEU A 10 6.89 -10.65 -1.31
C LEU A 10 7.24 -9.27 -0.76
N TYR A 11 6.34 -8.65 0.00
CA TYR A 11 6.54 -7.34 0.60
C TYR A 11 7.70 -7.35 1.60
N ASP A 12 7.72 -8.33 2.50
CA ASP A 12 8.77 -8.44 3.54
C ASP A 12 10.14 -8.70 2.92
N ARG A 13 10.21 -9.59 1.91
CA ARG A 13 11.43 -9.86 1.13
C ARG A 13 11.97 -8.57 0.50
N ASN A 14 11.11 -7.83 -0.18
CA ASN A 14 11.49 -6.67 -0.98
C ASN A 14 11.86 -5.47 -0.10
N THR A 15 11.10 -5.19 0.95
CA THR A 15 11.44 -4.12 1.90
C THR A 15 12.68 -4.46 2.71
N LYS A 16 12.87 -5.73 3.11
CA LYS A 16 14.11 -6.18 3.75
C LYS A 16 15.33 -5.98 2.86
N PHE A 17 15.23 -6.33 1.57
CA PHE A 17 16.32 -6.09 0.62
C PHE A 17 16.72 -4.61 0.57
N LEU A 18 15.75 -3.68 0.54
CA LEU A 18 16.03 -2.24 0.52
C LEU A 18 16.69 -1.78 1.83
N ARG A 19 16.18 -2.21 2.99
CA ARG A 19 16.76 -1.88 4.30
C ARG A 19 18.19 -2.41 4.47
N ASP A 20 18.41 -3.68 4.12
CA ASP A 20 19.72 -4.33 4.21
C ASP A 20 20.73 -3.67 3.26
N SER A 21 20.29 -3.29 2.06
CA SER A 21 21.11 -2.58 1.08
C SER A 21 21.50 -1.18 1.55
N PHE A 22 20.57 -0.46 2.17
CA PHE A 22 20.86 0.85 2.76
C PHE A 22 21.87 0.73 3.92
N ALA A 23 21.69 -0.25 4.81
CA ALA A 23 22.62 -0.49 5.91
C ALA A 23 24.03 -0.86 5.40
N ALA A 24 24.13 -1.70 4.36
CA ALA A 24 25.40 -2.06 3.74
C ALA A 24 26.10 -0.84 3.11
N LEU A 25 25.37 0.05 2.45
CA LEU A 25 25.91 1.29 1.90
C LEU A 25 26.42 2.23 2.99
N ALA A 26 25.67 2.41 4.07
CA ALA A 26 26.08 3.23 5.21
C ALA A 26 27.35 2.69 5.90
N ALA A 27 27.61 1.38 5.78
CA ALA A 27 28.83 0.72 6.24
C ALA A 27 30.01 0.78 5.25
N GLY A 28 29.89 1.51 4.13
CA GLY A 28 30.93 1.65 3.11
C GLY A 28 30.84 0.64 1.95
N GLY A 29 29.67 0.04 1.76
CA GLY A 29 29.40 -0.88 0.65
C GLY A 29 29.41 -0.24 -0.75
N ASP A 30 29.19 -1.07 -1.76
CA ASP A 30 29.26 -0.69 -3.18
C ASP A 30 28.19 0.34 -3.58
N ASN A 31 28.65 1.51 -4.00
CA ASN A 31 27.85 2.64 -4.47
C ASN A 31 27.79 2.78 -6.00
N ASN A 32 28.24 1.77 -6.76
CA ASN A 32 28.21 1.76 -8.22
C ASN A 32 26.96 1.10 -8.82
N LYS A 33 26.05 0.61 -7.98
CA LYS A 33 24.78 -0.01 -8.43
C LYS A 33 23.56 0.67 -7.84
N ARG A 34 22.45 0.57 -8.56
CA ARG A 34 21.11 0.99 -8.11
C ARG A 34 20.42 -0.18 -7.42
N TYR A 35 19.80 0.09 -6.27
CA TYR A 35 19.03 -0.86 -5.48
C TYR A 35 17.55 -0.57 -5.70
N ARG A 36 16.82 -1.55 -6.23
CA ARG A 36 15.40 -1.44 -6.54
C ARG A 36 14.68 -2.72 -6.17
N ALA A 37 13.49 -2.57 -5.60
CA ALA A 37 12.53 -3.63 -5.37
C ALA A 37 11.13 -3.08 -5.64
N PHE A 38 10.16 -3.96 -5.88
CA PHE A 38 8.83 -3.58 -6.35
C PHE A 38 7.74 -3.98 -5.37
N TYR A 39 6.61 -3.28 -5.40
CA TYR A 39 5.45 -3.69 -4.61
C TYR A 39 4.90 -5.03 -5.12
N PRO A 40 4.33 -5.87 -4.25
CA PRO A 40 3.46 -6.96 -4.69
C PRO A 40 2.25 -6.43 -5.47
N GLU A 41 1.75 -7.24 -6.39
CA GLU A 41 0.56 -6.98 -7.18
C GLU A 41 -0.46 -8.11 -7.01
N ILE A 42 -1.73 -7.74 -6.98
CA ILE A 42 -2.86 -8.66 -7.11
C ILE A 42 -3.46 -8.48 -8.51
N GLY A 43 -3.66 -9.58 -9.23
CA GLY A 43 -4.34 -9.62 -10.52
C GLY A 43 -5.59 -10.51 -10.50
N VAL A 44 -6.62 -10.09 -11.22
CA VAL A 44 -7.87 -10.84 -11.42
C VAL A 44 -8.34 -10.65 -12.86
N THR A 45 -8.68 -11.74 -13.53
CA THR A 45 -9.21 -11.69 -14.90
C THR A 45 -10.60 -12.30 -14.93
N THR A 46 -11.58 -11.55 -15.44
CA THR A 46 -12.94 -12.01 -15.65
C THR A 46 -13.26 -12.00 -17.15
N SER A 47 -13.87 -13.08 -17.64
CA SER A 47 -14.27 -13.24 -19.05
C SER A 47 -15.78 -13.06 -19.27
N SER A 48 -16.53 -12.82 -18.20
CA SER A 48 -17.99 -12.87 -18.18
C SER A 48 -18.58 -11.64 -17.48
N PHE A 49 -19.71 -11.16 -18.04
CA PHE A 49 -20.60 -10.24 -17.34
C PHE A 49 -21.34 -11.03 -16.26
N THR A 50 -20.78 -11.01 -15.05
CA THR A 50 -21.37 -11.74 -13.94
C THR A 50 -22.66 -11.04 -13.51
N GLN A 51 -23.75 -11.78 -13.31
CA GLN A 51 -24.95 -11.22 -12.68
C GLN A 51 -24.64 -10.95 -11.21
N ILE A 52 -24.46 -9.68 -10.89
CA ILE A 52 -24.13 -9.22 -9.55
C ILE A 52 -25.42 -9.09 -8.76
N ASP A 53 -25.43 -9.57 -7.52
CA ASP A 53 -26.50 -9.25 -6.56
C ASP A 53 -26.47 -7.74 -6.32
N SER A 54 -27.49 -7.03 -6.80
CA SER A 54 -27.58 -5.57 -6.75
C SER A 54 -27.58 -5.00 -5.33
N ARG A 55 -27.77 -5.83 -4.30
CA ARG A 55 -27.67 -5.44 -2.89
C ARG A 55 -26.22 -5.34 -2.41
N GLN A 56 -25.27 -5.95 -3.11
CA GLN A 56 -23.87 -5.96 -2.70
C GLN A 56 -23.14 -4.72 -3.22
N ALA A 57 -22.91 -3.74 -2.36
CA ALA A 57 -22.30 -2.46 -2.72
C ALA A 57 -20.81 -2.54 -3.16
N TYR A 58 -20.12 -3.65 -2.89
CA TYR A 58 -18.70 -3.85 -3.20
C TYR A 58 -18.35 -5.31 -3.48
N GLY A 59 -17.12 -5.58 -3.92
CA GLY A 59 -16.63 -6.94 -4.18
C GLY A 59 -17.14 -7.55 -5.48
N HIS A 60 -17.37 -6.71 -6.49
CA HIS A 60 -17.76 -7.13 -7.83
C HIS A 60 -17.11 -6.28 -8.93
N MET A 61 -16.91 -6.88 -10.10
CA MET A 61 -16.45 -6.22 -11.33
C MET A 61 -17.55 -6.32 -12.39
N PRO A 62 -18.12 -5.18 -12.85
CA PRO A 62 -19.31 -5.19 -13.71
C PRO A 62 -19.03 -5.60 -15.15
N THR A 63 -17.76 -5.58 -15.57
CA THR A 63 -17.36 -5.81 -16.96
C THR A 63 -16.23 -6.85 -17.02
N PRO A 64 -16.19 -7.69 -18.07
CA PRO A 64 -15.03 -8.51 -18.37
C PRO A 64 -13.78 -7.67 -18.54
N GLY A 65 -12.65 -8.18 -18.08
CA GLY A 65 -11.37 -7.51 -18.20
C GLY A 65 -10.32 -8.08 -17.27
N HIS A 66 -9.11 -7.55 -17.41
CA HIS A 66 -8.05 -7.76 -16.45
C HIS A 66 -8.02 -6.58 -15.47
N PHE A 67 -7.99 -6.89 -14.18
CA PHE A 67 -7.96 -5.93 -13.09
C PHE A 67 -6.73 -6.20 -12.23
N SER A 68 -5.98 -5.16 -11.88
CA SER A 68 -4.85 -5.29 -10.97
C SER A 68 -4.76 -4.14 -9.98
N THR A 69 -4.02 -4.37 -8.90
CA THR A 69 -3.65 -3.32 -7.95
C THR A 69 -2.37 -3.69 -7.22
N THR A 70 -1.54 -2.68 -6.96
CA THR A 70 -0.35 -2.83 -6.12
C THR A 70 -0.72 -2.77 -4.64
N VAL A 71 -0.02 -3.56 -3.83
CA VAL A 71 -0.32 -3.71 -2.40
C VAL A 71 0.88 -3.29 -1.56
N THR A 72 0.64 -2.49 -0.53
CA THR A 72 1.60 -2.20 0.55
C THR A 72 1.04 -2.67 1.90
N GLN A 73 1.92 -2.79 2.90
CA GLN A 73 1.58 -3.14 4.27
C GLN A 73 0.56 -4.30 4.40
N PRO A 74 0.77 -5.45 3.74
CA PRO A 74 -0.23 -6.53 3.69
C PRO A 74 -0.53 -7.14 5.06
N ALA A 75 0.35 -6.98 6.06
CA ALA A 75 0.08 -7.34 7.45
C ALA A 75 -0.94 -6.38 8.11
N LEU A 76 -0.80 -5.07 7.90
CA LEU A 76 -1.75 -4.07 8.39
C LEU A 76 -3.15 -4.30 7.79
N PHE A 77 -3.22 -4.60 6.49
CA PHE A 77 -4.47 -4.81 5.76
C PHE A 77 -4.92 -6.28 5.68
N GLU A 78 -4.37 -7.19 6.49
CA GLU A 78 -4.61 -8.64 6.35
C GLU A 78 -6.11 -9.00 6.36
N SER A 79 -6.86 -8.43 7.31
CA SER A 79 -8.29 -8.66 7.46
C SER A 79 -9.07 -8.17 6.24
N TYR A 80 -8.79 -6.93 5.81
CA TYR A 80 -9.40 -6.31 4.62
C TYR A 80 -9.11 -7.12 3.35
N LEU A 81 -7.83 -7.42 3.08
CA LEU A 81 -7.42 -8.16 1.90
C LEU A 81 -8.01 -9.57 1.88
N THR A 82 -8.05 -10.25 3.04
CA THR A 82 -8.63 -11.60 3.14
C THR A 82 -10.11 -11.58 2.78
N GLU A 83 -10.86 -10.61 3.29
CA GLU A 83 -12.29 -10.50 3.03
C GLU A 83 -12.57 -10.11 1.57
N GLN A 84 -11.90 -9.07 1.04
CA GLN A 84 -12.12 -8.62 -0.34
C GLN A 84 -11.78 -9.70 -1.37
N LEU A 85 -10.64 -10.37 -1.21
CA LEU A 85 -10.25 -11.45 -2.12
C LEU A 85 -11.22 -12.64 -2.04
N ARG A 86 -11.73 -12.96 -0.84
CA ARG A 86 -12.75 -13.99 -0.67
C ARG A 86 -14.04 -13.62 -1.40
N LEU A 87 -14.48 -12.37 -1.31
CA LEU A 87 -15.67 -11.87 -1.99
C LEU A 87 -15.51 -11.93 -3.51
N ILE A 88 -14.38 -11.45 -4.04
CA ILE A 88 -14.08 -11.46 -5.47
C ILE A 88 -14.09 -12.90 -6.02
N MET A 89 -13.37 -13.81 -5.37
CA MET A 89 -13.29 -15.21 -5.79
C MET A 89 -14.67 -15.88 -5.73
N ARG A 90 -15.46 -15.62 -4.67
CA ARG A 90 -16.80 -16.20 -4.51
C ARG A 90 -17.76 -15.68 -5.58
N ASN A 91 -17.74 -14.38 -5.85
CA ASN A 91 -18.71 -13.73 -6.72
C ASN A 91 -18.43 -14.01 -8.20
N HIS A 92 -17.16 -14.08 -8.60
CA HIS A 92 -16.78 -14.26 -10.01
C HIS A 92 -16.34 -15.69 -10.37
N GLY A 93 -16.05 -16.54 -9.38
CA GLY A 93 -15.57 -17.90 -9.62
C GLY A 93 -14.19 -17.97 -10.30
N VAL A 94 -13.40 -16.89 -10.22
CA VAL A 94 -12.07 -16.79 -10.84
C VAL A 94 -10.96 -16.83 -9.78
N PRO A 95 -9.77 -17.36 -10.13
CA PRO A 95 -8.62 -17.30 -9.25
C PRO A 95 -8.07 -15.88 -9.15
N VAL A 96 -7.33 -15.63 -8.07
CA VAL A 96 -6.54 -14.42 -7.87
C VAL A 96 -5.07 -14.77 -8.08
N THR A 97 -4.34 -13.97 -8.84
CA THR A 97 -2.90 -14.09 -9.03
C THR A 97 -2.16 -13.09 -8.15
N VAL A 98 -1.02 -13.52 -7.58
CA VAL A 98 -0.11 -12.64 -6.85
C VAL A 98 1.22 -12.65 -7.58
N SER A 99 1.72 -11.46 -7.92
CA SER A 99 2.95 -11.23 -8.68
C SER A 99 3.76 -10.10 -8.07
N GLU A 100 4.96 -9.89 -8.58
CA GLU A 100 5.73 -8.68 -8.33
C GLU A 100 5.33 -7.64 -9.38
N SER A 101 5.01 -6.42 -8.94
CA SER A 101 4.61 -5.33 -9.84
C SER A 101 5.81 -4.71 -10.57
N THR A 102 5.53 -3.73 -11.43
CA THR A 102 6.54 -2.83 -12.01
C THR A 102 6.69 -1.52 -11.22
N THR A 103 5.89 -1.32 -10.18
CA THR A 103 5.92 -0.11 -9.34
C THR A 103 7.00 -0.23 -8.27
N PRO A 104 8.05 0.60 -8.30
CA PRO A 104 9.14 0.51 -7.33
C PRO A 104 8.66 0.93 -5.93
N ILE A 105 9.22 0.30 -4.90
CA ILE A 105 9.05 0.72 -3.50
C ILE A 105 10.08 1.82 -3.21
N PRO A 106 9.65 3.05 -2.93
CA PRO A 106 10.56 4.08 -2.47
C PRO A 106 11.23 3.72 -1.14
N LEU A 107 12.52 4.04 -0.99
CA LEU A 107 13.31 3.65 0.18
C LEU A 107 12.69 4.08 1.51
N HIS A 108 12.18 5.31 1.58
CA HIS A 108 11.57 5.86 2.79
C HIS A 108 10.35 5.06 3.29
N PHE A 109 9.60 4.40 2.40
CA PHE A 109 8.48 3.54 2.75
C PHE A 109 8.89 2.10 3.09
N ALA A 110 10.15 1.73 2.84
CA ALA A 110 10.67 0.41 3.20
C ALA A 110 11.08 0.31 4.68
N PHE A 111 11.21 1.43 5.39
CA PHE A 111 11.52 1.45 6.82
C PHE A 111 10.26 1.19 7.67
N LEU A 112 10.46 0.58 8.84
CA LEU A 112 9.37 0.32 9.77
C LEU A 112 8.92 1.61 10.47
N GLU A 113 7.68 1.66 10.93
CA GLU A 113 7.19 2.79 11.73
C GLU A 113 8.09 3.01 12.96
N GLY A 114 8.45 4.27 13.23
CA GLY A 114 9.36 4.63 14.33
C GLY A 114 10.85 4.41 14.05
N THR A 115 11.24 3.92 12.87
CA THR A 115 12.66 3.81 12.52
C THR A 115 13.23 5.21 12.24
N HIS A 116 13.98 5.76 13.18
CA HIS A 116 14.76 6.97 12.93
C HIS A 116 16.00 6.60 12.11
N VAL A 117 16.01 6.97 10.84
CA VAL A 117 17.24 6.89 10.03
C VAL A 117 18.16 7.98 10.53
N ASP A 118 19.18 7.60 11.30
CA ASP A 118 20.22 8.52 11.77
C ASP A 118 20.81 9.27 10.56
N GLY A 119 20.66 10.60 10.54
CA GLY A 119 21.14 11.45 9.46
C GLY A 119 22.64 11.25 9.18
N THR A 120 23.41 10.87 10.20
CA THR A 120 24.85 10.58 10.06
C THR A 120 25.13 9.33 9.21
N ALA A 121 24.20 8.37 9.16
CA ALA A 121 24.32 7.18 8.29
C ALA A 121 24.09 7.54 6.82
N ALA A 122 23.16 8.45 6.55
CA ALA A 122 22.90 8.97 5.21
C ALA A 122 24.06 9.86 4.71
N GLU A 123 24.66 10.68 5.59
CA GLU A 123 25.81 11.53 5.26
C GLU A 123 27.08 10.76 4.88
N ARG A 124 27.24 9.51 5.37
CA ARG A 124 28.36 8.64 4.98
C ARG A 124 28.26 8.16 3.53
N ILE A 125 27.08 8.22 2.92
CA ILE A 125 26.86 7.83 1.54
C ILE A 125 27.32 8.97 0.63
N LYS A 126 28.46 8.78 -0.03
CA LYS A 126 29.12 9.80 -0.89
C LYS A 126 28.38 10.12 -2.20
N ARG A 127 27.16 9.61 -2.38
CA ARG A 127 26.34 9.81 -3.59
C ARG A 127 24.90 10.15 -3.18
N PRO A 128 24.16 10.93 -3.99
CA PRO A 128 22.76 11.22 -3.73
C PRO A 128 21.94 9.91 -3.61
N ILE A 129 21.12 9.80 -2.56
CA ILE A 129 20.24 8.63 -2.35
C ILE A 129 19.33 8.39 -3.56
N ARG A 130 18.90 9.46 -4.26
CA ARG A 130 18.05 9.38 -5.46
C ARG A 130 18.71 8.67 -6.66
N ASP A 131 20.04 8.59 -6.69
CA ASP A 131 20.77 7.85 -7.72
C ASP A 131 20.84 6.35 -7.40
N LEU A 132 20.78 6.01 -6.13
CA LEU A 132 20.98 4.65 -5.61
C LEU A 132 19.65 3.94 -5.33
N PHE A 133 18.60 4.68 -4.98
CA PHE A 133 17.30 4.15 -4.58
C PHE A 133 16.16 4.94 -5.21
N ASP A 134 15.00 4.30 -5.28
CA ASP A 134 13.75 4.97 -5.62
C ASP A 134 13.27 5.85 -4.47
N VAL A 135 12.70 7.00 -4.80
CA VAL A 135 12.17 8.01 -3.87
C VAL A 135 10.71 8.28 -4.21
N PRO A 136 9.89 8.85 -3.29
CA PRO A 136 8.48 9.06 -3.59
C PRO A 136 8.36 10.01 -4.77
N ASP A 137 7.49 9.67 -5.69
CA ASP A 137 7.07 10.54 -6.77
C ASP A 137 5.73 11.17 -6.39
N LEU A 138 5.71 12.50 -6.27
CA LEU A 138 4.50 13.24 -5.93
C LEU A 138 3.53 13.26 -7.11
N ASP A 139 4.03 13.19 -8.35
CA ASP A 139 3.20 13.23 -9.54
C ASP A 139 2.42 11.92 -9.74
N GLY A 140 3.00 10.79 -9.28
CA GLY A 140 2.34 9.47 -9.30
C GLY A 140 1.45 9.18 -8.08
N THR A 141 1.36 10.12 -7.14
CA THR A 141 0.54 10.00 -5.93
C THR A 141 -0.76 10.77 -6.11
N ASP A 142 -1.70 10.20 -6.87
CA ASP A 142 -2.99 10.82 -7.20
C ASP A 142 -4.21 10.09 -6.59
N ASP A 143 -5.39 10.72 -6.75
CA ASP A 143 -6.68 10.19 -6.33
C ASP A 143 -7.61 9.89 -7.52
N GLN A 144 -7.08 9.75 -8.75
CA GLN A 144 -7.89 9.63 -9.96
C GLN A 144 -8.82 8.41 -9.95
N ILE A 145 -8.34 7.27 -9.42
CA ILE A 145 -9.15 6.05 -9.31
C ILE A 145 -10.31 6.29 -8.34
N ALA A 146 -10.02 6.81 -7.14
CA ALA A 146 -11.02 7.10 -6.12
C ALA A 146 -12.03 8.18 -6.56
N ASN A 147 -11.58 9.16 -7.36
CA ASN A 147 -12.41 10.22 -7.93
C ASN A 147 -13.23 9.76 -9.16
N GLY A 148 -12.98 8.55 -9.67
CA GLY A 148 -13.63 8.04 -10.89
C GLY A 148 -13.17 8.73 -12.19
N THR A 149 -12.04 9.44 -12.16
CA THR A 149 -11.47 10.14 -13.32
C THR A 149 -10.32 9.38 -13.96
N PHE A 150 -9.99 8.18 -13.47
CA PHE A 150 -8.91 7.36 -14.02
C PHE A 150 -9.33 6.75 -15.35
N GLU A 151 -8.59 7.08 -16.40
CA GLU A 151 -8.76 6.48 -17.72
C GLU A 151 -7.74 5.37 -17.95
N VAL A 152 -8.23 4.16 -18.22
CA VAL A 152 -7.38 2.99 -18.45
C VAL A 152 -6.84 3.05 -19.86
N ALA A 153 -5.51 3.08 -20.01
CA ALA A 153 -4.87 3.02 -21.31
C ALA A 153 -5.19 1.70 -22.03
N LEU A 154 -5.18 1.72 -23.37
CA LEU A 154 -5.53 0.56 -24.17
C LEU A 154 -4.58 -0.62 -23.89
N GLY A 155 -5.13 -1.73 -23.40
CA GLY A 155 -4.37 -2.95 -23.08
C GLY A 155 -3.84 -3.01 -21.65
N GLU A 156 -3.99 -1.95 -20.85
CA GLU A 156 -3.60 -1.94 -19.44
C GLU A 156 -4.67 -2.56 -18.53
N ALA A 157 -4.22 -3.01 -17.35
CA ALA A 157 -5.11 -3.52 -16.33
C ALA A 157 -6.00 -2.41 -15.75
N ARG A 158 -7.26 -2.73 -15.50
CA ARG A 158 -8.19 -1.85 -14.80
C ARG A 158 -7.90 -1.85 -13.29
N PRO A 159 -8.20 -0.76 -12.56
CA PRO A 159 -7.93 -0.73 -11.13
C PRO A 159 -8.82 -1.72 -10.36
N LEU A 160 -8.19 -2.58 -9.56
CA LEU A 160 -8.88 -3.54 -8.68
C LEU A 160 -9.23 -2.94 -7.30
N ALA A 161 -8.55 -1.86 -6.91
CA ALA A 161 -8.74 -1.16 -5.65
C ALA A 161 -8.68 0.36 -5.86
N PRO A 162 -9.28 1.17 -4.97
CA PRO A 162 -9.38 2.62 -5.14
C PRO A 162 -8.06 3.37 -5.00
N PHE A 163 -7.03 2.76 -4.42
CA PHE A 163 -5.73 3.38 -4.17
C PHE A 163 -4.59 2.43 -4.53
N THR A 164 -3.49 2.98 -5.04
CA THR A 164 -2.25 2.26 -5.32
C THR A 164 -1.39 2.14 -4.05
N ALA A 165 -0.42 1.22 -4.05
CA ALA A 165 0.49 1.02 -2.92
C ALA A 165 1.23 2.29 -2.48
N GLN A 166 1.82 3.04 -3.43
CA GLN A 166 2.53 4.29 -3.12
C GLN A 166 1.60 5.34 -2.50
N ARG A 167 0.37 5.45 -3.02
CA ARG A 167 -0.64 6.38 -2.51
C ARG A 167 -1.08 6.03 -1.10
N ILE A 168 -1.19 4.74 -0.77
CA ILE A 168 -1.46 4.25 0.58
C ILE A 168 -0.29 4.58 1.51
N ASP A 169 0.95 4.24 1.14
CA ASP A 169 2.13 4.50 1.97
C ASP A 169 2.29 5.99 2.30
N TYR A 170 2.10 6.87 1.30
CA TYR A 170 2.12 8.31 1.51
C TYR A 170 1.08 8.75 2.54
N SER A 171 -0.15 8.23 2.45
CA SER A 171 -1.20 8.54 3.42
C SER A 171 -0.92 7.99 4.80
N LEU A 172 -0.41 6.77 4.92
CA LEU A 172 -0.06 6.19 6.22
C LEU A 172 0.99 7.05 6.93
N HIS A 173 2.01 7.51 6.21
CA HIS A 173 3.01 8.44 6.76
C HIS A 173 2.39 9.79 7.19
N ARG A 174 1.51 10.37 6.37
CA ARG A 174 0.82 11.63 6.72
C ARG A 174 -0.13 11.45 7.90
N MET A 175 -0.83 10.32 7.98
CA MET A 175 -1.71 9.97 9.09
C MET A 175 -0.93 9.92 10.40
N SER A 176 0.18 9.17 10.47
CA SER A 176 1.02 9.13 11.67
C SER A 176 1.56 10.51 12.03
N HIS A 177 1.99 11.31 11.06
CA HIS A 177 2.51 12.66 11.30
C HIS A 177 1.46 13.61 11.87
N TYR A 178 0.25 13.64 11.29
CA TYR A 178 -0.79 14.59 11.70
C TYR A 178 -1.55 14.15 12.96
N THR A 179 -1.68 12.84 13.19
CA THR A 179 -2.45 12.32 14.32
C THR A 179 -1.59 11.86 15.49
N ALA A 180 -0.26 11.86 15.32
CA ALA A 180 0.71 11.32 16.28
C ALA A 180 0.33 9.90 16.78
N THR A 181 -0.37 9.13 15.94
CA THR A 181 -0.97 7.85 16.28
C THR A 181 -0.66 6.83 15.19
N SER A 182 -0.28 5.63 15.60
CA SER A 182 0.01 4.52 14.68
C SER A 182 -1.25 4.14 13.88
N PRO A 183 -1.17 3.94 12.55
CA PRO A 183 -2.32 3.58 11.72
C PRO A 183 -3.06 2.32 12.19
N GLN A 184 -2.37 1.42 12.87
CA GLN A 184 -2.88 0.19 13.48
C GLN A 184 -3.97 0.46 14.53
N HIS A 185 -4.02 1.67 15.10
CA HIS A 185 -5.00 2.04 16.12
C HIS A 185 -6.27 2.68 15.54
N PHE A 186 -6.29 3.00 14.24
CA PHE A 186 -7.47 3.55 13.60
C PHE A 186 -8.62 2.54 13.59
N GLN A 187 -9.81 3.03 13.91
CA GLN A 187 -11.05 2.26 13.92
C GLN A 187 -11.86 2.54 12.65
N ASN A 188 -12.79 1.64 12.32
CA ASN A 188 -13.65 1.78 11.14
C ASN A 188 -14.66 2.94 11.24
N PHE A 189 -14.95 3.41 12.45
CA PHE A 189 -15.87 4.52 12.70
C PHE A 189 -15.07 5.75 13.13
N VAL A 190 -15.16 6.81 12.33
CA VAL A 190 -14.38 8.04 12.50
C VAL A 190 -15.30 9.19 12.87
N LEU A 191 -14.91 9.96 13.88
CA LEU A 191 -15.59 11.18 14.33
C LEU A 191 -14.66 12.38 14.06
N PHE A 192 -15.18 13.42 13.42
CA PHE A 192 -14.49 14.69 13.27
C PHE A 192 -15.08 15.73 14.20
N THR A 193 -14.23 16.34 15.00
CA THR A 193 -14.61 17.37 15.97
C THR A 193 -13.74 18.60 15.77
N ASN A 194 -14.35 19.79 15.84
CA ASN A 194 -13.67 21.07 15.63
C ASN A 194 -13.35 21.82 16.94
N TYR A 195 -13.60 21.21 18.10
CA TYR A 195 -13.28 21.77 19.41
C TYR A 195 -12.69 20.72 20.35
N GLN A 196 -11.75 21.13 21.19
CA GLN A 196 -11.02 20.26 22.13
C GLN A 196 -11.94 19.56 23.14
N PHE A 197 -12.99 20.23 23.63
CA PHE A 197 -13.85 19.67 24.69
C PHE A 197 -14.53 18.35 24.29
N TYR A 198 -14.75 18.10 22.99
CA TYR A 198 -15.28 16.82 22.52
C TYR A 198 -14.30 15.68 22.75
N ILE A 199 -12.99 15.94 22.67
CA ILE A 199 -11.96 14.94 22.92
C ILE A 199 -11.92 14.61 24.42
N ASP A 200 -11.95 15.63 25.28
CA ASP A 200 -11.91 15.43 26.74
C ASP A 200 -13.12 14.60 27.21
N GLU A 201 -14.30 14.92 26.70
CA GLU A 201 -15.53 14.19 27.00
C GLU A 201 -15.55 12.76 26.40
N PHE A 202 -14.98 12.57 25.21
CA PHE A 202 -14.82 11.25 24.60
C PHE A 202 -13.92 10.35 25.45
N VAL A 203 -12.79 10.90 25.92
CA VAL A 203 -11.86 10.17 26.81
C VAL A 203 -12.51 9.84 28.13
N ALA A 204 -13.25 10.78 28.75
CA ALA A 204 -13.98 10.53 29.99
C ALA A 204 -14.97 9.36 29.83
N ARG A 205 -15.82 9.40 28.79
CA ARG A 205 -16.77 8.32 28.49
C ARG A 205 -16.12 6.99 28.15
N ALA A 206 -14.96 6.98 27.50
CA ALA A 206 -14.27 5.75 27.13
C ALA A 206 -13.65 5.02 28.34
N HIS A 207 -13.47 5.72 29.46
CA HIS A 207 -12.94 5.16 30.71
C HIS A 207 -14.01 4.72 31.71
N GLU A 208 -15.28 5.06 31.48
CA GLU A 208 -16.43 4.53 32.23
C GLU A 208 -16.74 3.07 31.85
#